data_AF-A0A8S0RY18-F1
#
_entry.id   AF-A0A8S0RY18-F1
#
_cell.length_a   1.000
_cell.length_b   1.000
_cell.length_c   1.000
_cell.angle_alpha   90.00
_cell.angle_beta   90.00
_cell.angle_gamma   90.00
#
_symmetry.space_group_name_H-M   'P 1'
#
loop_
_entity.id
_entity.type
_entity.pdbx_description
1 polymer ?
#
loop_
_entity_poly.entity_id
_entity_poly.type
_entity_poly.pdbx_seq_one_letter_code
_entity_poly.pdbx_strand_id
1 'polypeptide(L)'
;MKMLSRKRPSKSNNAFVPPFAQPNKLPKPATVTCHHQTQNDTSSSATPREAESVSPLDKMLSVLADAGCTLINPSGPPCIPSDLHKLRNHLNGLFSRDSSLREEFLRGFASYIASPNNFRRVLLPSSREGLGSVRSESLVRVLLLVHSVQLDLLYMLLEKLPEYFDLYPRDGVCEPSSSCLNEDVARLILNQFQWLDFLVDSEAFAEKLLQALSICPLPLKKEIIGSLPEIIGDQNNKTVISSLQQMLQEDSSIIVNVLDSFSNLNLDNLLQDQVAILLVVFFKL
;
A
#
# COMPACT_ATOMS: atom_id res chain seq x y z
N MET A 1 5.04 -61.42 21.47
CA MET A 1 5.54 -61.97 22.76
C MET A 1 7.03 -61.66 22.86
N LYS A 2 7.56 -61.41 24.08
CA LYS A 2 8.97 -61.15 24.45
C LYS A 2 9.58 -59.78 24.05
N MET A 3 9.85 -59.00 25.10
CA MET A 3 10.81 -57.88 25.18
C MET A 3 12.25 -58.37 25.01
N LEU A 4 13.16 -57.48 24.59
CA LEU A 4 14.60 -57.54 24.92
C LEU A 4 15.19 -56.11 24.97
N SER A 5 15.92 -55.79 26.04
CA SER A 5 16.57 -54.48 26.27
C SER A 5 18.10 -54.55 26.18
N ARG A 6 18.74 -53.37 26.16
CA ARG A 6 20.20 -53.01 26.19
C ARG A 6 20.67 -52.47 24.82
N LYS A 7 21.60 -51.50 24.72
CA LYS A 7 22.56 -50.93 25.70
C LYS A 7 22.98 -49.49 25.28
N ARG A 8 23.40 -48.62 26.21
CA ARG A 8 24.09 -47.33 25.93
C ARG A 8 25.59 -47.53 25.66
N PRO A 9 26.20 -46.65 24.84
CA PRO A 9 27.49 -45.97 25.11
C PRO A 9 27.24 -44.45 25.22
N SER A 10 27.56 -43.76 26.33
CA SER A 10 28.87 -43.35 26.88
C SER A 10 29.42 -42.05 26.27
N LYS A 11 29.51 -41.03 27.15
CA LYS A 11 29.91 -39.63 26.94
C LYS A 11 31.21 -39.44 26.15
N SER A 12 31.28 -38.35 25.36
CA SER A 12 32.51 -37.58 25.16
C SER A 12 32.37 -36.22 25.84
N ASN A 13 33.31 -35.87 26.72
CA ASN A 13 33.41 -34.53 27.28
C ASN A 13 33.76 -33.52 26.16
N ASN A 14 33.20 -32.31 26.24
CA ASN A 14 33.98 -31.11 25.98
C ASN A 14 33.45 -29.96 26.86
N ALA A 15 34.37 -29.14 27.36
CA ALA A 15 34.12 -28.29 28.51
C ALA A 15 33.37 -27.00 28.14
N PHE A 16 32.44 -26.61 29.01
CA PHE A 16 31.80 -25.31 29.01
C PHE A 16 32.71 -24.29 29.70
N VAL A 17 33.16 -23.25 28.99
CA VAL A 17 33.91 -22.12 29.55
C VAL A 17 33.44 -20.81 28.91
N PRO A 18 32.69 -19.96 29.64
CA PRO A 18 32.38 -18.60 29.23
C PRO A 18 33.33 -17.60 29.92
N PRO A 19 34.03 -16.72 29.19
CA PRO A 19 34.67 -15.56 29.78
C PRO A 19 33.69 -14.37 29.79
N PHE A 20 33.13 -14.08 30.98
CA PHE A 20 32.56 -12.77 31.29
C PHE A 20 33.64 -11.68 31.12
N ALA A 21 33.33 -10.58 30.44
CA ALA A 21 34.16 -9.38 30.44
C ALA A 21 33.32 -8.09 30.29
N GLN A 22 33.06 -7.43 31.42
CA GLN A 22 32.70 -6.02 31.58
C GLN A 22 33.42 -5.52 32.86
N PRO A 23 33.59 -4.20 33.09
CA PRO A 23 33.73 -3.09 32.14
C PRO A 23 34.99 -2.23 32.42
N ASN A 24 35.57 -1.56 31.42
CA ASN A 24 36.70 -0.63 31.63
C ASN A 24 36.33 0.85 31.46
N LYS A 25 35.95 1.44 32.60
CA LYS A 25 36.31 2.75 33.16
C LYS A 25 36.54 3.99 32.26
N LEU A 26 35.84 5.07 32.65
CA LEU A 26 36.12 6.50 32.39
C LEU A 26 37.60 6.89 32.55
N PRO A 27 38.00 8.01 31.90
CA PRO A 27 38.64 9.08 32.67
C PRO A 27 38.20 10.53 32.33
N LYS A 28 38.15 11.35 33.40
CA LYS A 28 38.23 12.83 33.51
C LYS A 28 38.83 13.11 34.91
N PRO A 29 39.33 14.30 35.28
CA PRO A 29 39.54 15.53 34.51
C PRO A 29 41.00 16.08 34.59
N ALA A 30 41.29 17.20 33.92
CA ALA A 30 42.39 18.11 34.28
C ALA A 30 42.06 19.56 33.85
N THR A 31 42.41 20.54 34.69
CA THR A 31 42.07 21.97 34.55
C THR A 31 43.34 22.81 34.51
N VAL A 32 43.56 23.62 33.46
CA VAL A 32 44.56 24.72 33.50
C VAL A 32 44.13 25.93 32.64
N THR A 33 43.62 26.97 33.32
CA THR A 33 43.96 28.41 33.26
C THR A 33 45.02 28.88 32.23
N CYS A 34 44.93 30.04 31.53
CA CYS A 34 43.87 31.00 31.18
C CYS A 34 44.43 32.08 30.18
N HIS A 35 43.56 32.96 29.63
CA HIS A 35 43.86 34.24 28.93
C HIS A 35 44.47 34.19 27.51
N HIS A 36 44.19 35.12 26.57
CA HIS A 36 43.76 36.54 26.67
C HIS A 36 42.84 37.00 25.50
N GLN A 37 41.93 37.96 25.78
CA GLN A 37 41.34 39.06 24.96
C GLN A 37 41.25 38.94 23.40
N THR A 38 40.15 39.33 22.73
CA THR A 38 39.65 40.73 22.64
C THR A 38 38.16 40.81 22.26
N GLN A 39 37.54 41.96 22.51
CA GLN A 39 36.10 42.26 22.42
C GLN A 39 35.52 42.27 20.99
N ASN A 40 34.20 42.03 20.88
CA ASN A 40 33.30 43.07 20.35
C ASN A 40 31.84 42.87 20.80
N ASP A 41 31.12 43.98 20.91
CA ASP A 41 29.86 44.10 21.65
C ASP A 41 28.58 43.79 20.86
N THR A 42 27.67 43.11 21.54
CA THR A 42 26.25 43.47 21.70
C THR A 42 25.45 43.95 20.47
N SER A 43 24.54 43.10 19.99
CA SER A 43 23.21 43.51 19.52
C SER A 43 22.19 42.41 19.77
N SER A 44 21.38 42.56 20.83
CA SER A 44 20.31 41.63 21.17
C SER A 44 19.14 41.76 20.19
N SER A 45 18.80 40.70 19.48
CA SER A 45 17.44 40.51 18.96
C SER A 45 16.99 39.09 19.29
N ALA A 46 16.33 38.96 20.44
CA ALA A 46 15.56 37.77 20.76
C ALA A 46 14.32 37.77 19.85
N THR A 47 14.42 37.09 18.71
CA THR A 47 13.22 36.73 17.94
C THR A 47 12.37 35.81 18.83
N PRO A 48 11.05 36.07 18.97
CA PRO A 48 10.15 35.12 19.61
C PRO A 48 10.25 33.78 18.88
N ARG A 49 10.09 32.67 19.61
CA ARG A 49 9.80 31.39 18.98
C ARG A 49 8.46 31.51 18.27
N GLU A 50 8.52 31.76 16.97
CA GLU A 50 7.37 31.59 16.09
C GLU A 50 6.88 30.16 16.26
N ALA A 51 5.56 29.97 16.36
CA ALA A 51 4.98 28.65 16.48
C ALA A 51 5.18 27.93 15.14
N GLU A 52 6.23 27.13 15.04
CA GLU A 52 6.52 26.29 13.86
C GLU A 52 5.26 25.50 13.52
N SER A 53 4.66 25.82 12.37
CA SER A 53 3.52 25.10 11.84
C SER A 53 4.00 23.72 11.39
N VAL A 54 3.93 22.76 12.33
CA VAL A 54 4.27 21.34 12.14
C VAL A 54 3.81 20.89 10.76
N SER A 55 4.74 20.44 9.91
CA SER A 55 4.44 20.26 8.50
C SER A 55 3.36 19.18 8.31
N PRO A 56 2.59 19.21 7.20
CA PRO A 56 1.58 18.17 6.95
C PRO A 56 2.18 16.75 6.96
N LEU A 57 3.45 16.62 6.56
CA LEU A 57 4.20 15.37 6.63
C LEU A 57 4.46 14.95 8.08
N ASP A 58 4.92 15.85 8.94
CA ASP A 58 5.20 15.57 10.36
C ASP A 58 3.91 15.20 11.10
N LYS A 59 2.79 15.87 10.80
CA LYS A 59 1.47 15.54 11.34
C LYS A 59 0.97 14.16 10.89
N MET A 60 1.17 13.81 9.61
CA MET A 60 0.87 12.46 9.11
C MET A 60 1.75 11.42 9.82
N LEU A 61 3.04 11.70 10.01
CA LEU A 61 3.97 10.82 10.72
C LEU A 61 3.58 10.64 12.20
N SER A 62 3.15 11.71 12.90
CA SER A 62 2.69 11.59 14.29
C SER A 62 1.40 10.78 14.40
N VAL A 63 0.40 11.02 13.54
CA VAL A 63 -0.85 10.25 13.50
C VAL A 63 -0.59 8.76 13.25
N LEU A 64 0.34 8.43 12.34
CA LEU A 64 0.73 7.04 12.11
C LEU A 64 1.46 6.45 13.33
N ALA A 65 2.40 7.18 13.93
CA ALA A 65 3.19 6.73 15.07
C ALA A 65 2.32 6.48 16.32
N ASP A 66 1.37 7.37 16.61
CA ASP A 66 0.38 7.23 17.70
C ASP A 66 -0.50 5.99 17.50
N ALA A 67 -0.81 5.66 16.25
CA ALA A 67 -1.53 4.45 15.87
C ALA A 67 -0.66 3.17 15.80
N GLY A 68 0.66 3.29 16.04
CA GLY A 68 1.63 2.19 16.04
C GLY A 68 2.27 1.87 14.68
N CYS A 69 2.00 2.67 13.64
CA CYS A 69 2.61 2.56 12.32
C CYS A 69 3.88 3.41 12.23
N THR A 70 4.99 2.88 11.70
CA THR A 70 6.22 3.66 11.52
C THR A 70 6.81 3.53 10.12
N LEU A 71 7.26 4.66 9.56
CA LEU A 71 7.82 4.76 8.20
C LEU A 71 9.36 4.79 8.20
N ILE A 72 9.98 4.53 9.35
CA ILE A 72 11.38 4.84 9.68
C ILE A 72 12.40 4.03 8.85
N ASN A 73 12.07 2.82 8.42
CA ASN A 73 12.98 1.97 7.63
C ASN A 73 12.98 2.37 6.14
N PRO A 74 13.98 3.09 5.61
CA PRO A 74 13.95 3.61 4.24
C PRO A 74 14.07 2.51 3.16
N SER A 75 14.50 1.30 3.54
CA SER A 75 14.80 0.19 2.63
C SER A 75 13.72 -0.89 2.59
N GLY A 76 12.69 -0.78 3.42
CA GLY A 76 11.63 -1.79 3.55
C GLY A 76 10.22 -1.20 3.61
N PRO A 77 9.18 -2.06 3.60
CA PRO A 77 7.81 -1.62 3.80
C PRO A 77 7.64 -1.00 5.21
N PRO A 78 6.61 -0.16 5.42
CA PRO A 78 6.23 0.34 6.74
C PRO A 78 6.06 -0.77 7.79
N CYS A 79 6.41 -0.47 9.03
CA CYS A 79 6.07 -1.34 10.15
C CYS A 79 4.62 -1.03 10.58
N ILE A 80 3.76 -2.04 10.58
CA ILE A 80 2.33 -1.95 10.91
C ILE A 80 2.08 -2.75 12.21
N PRO A 81 1.24 -2.29 13.15
CA PRO A 81 0.90 -3.01 14.37
C PRO A 81 0.19 -4.34 14.07
N SER A 82 0.29 -5.30 15.00
CA SER A 82 -0.35 -6.63 14.83
C SER A 82 -1.88 -6.60 14.90
N ASP A 83 -2.50 -5.56 15.46
CA ASP A 83 -3.95 -5.40 15.56
C ASP A 83 -4.43 -4.34 14.55
N LEU A 84 -4.73 -4.81 13.33
CA LEU A 84 -5.20 -3.96 12.23
C LEU A 84 -6.59 -3.38 12.51
N HIS A 85 -7.46 -4.09 13.23
CA HIS A 85 -8.80 -3.58 13.56
C HIS A 85 -8.72 -2.39 14.53
N LYS A 86 -7.88 -2.47 15.56
CA LYS A 86 -7.64 -1.36 16.48
C LYS A 86 -7.05 -0.14 15.76
N LEU A 87 -6.10 -0.35 14.84
CA LEU A 87 -5.54 0.69 13.99
C LEU A 87 -6.61 1.36 13.11
N ARG A 88 -7.37 0.59 12.34
CA ARG A 88 -8.44 1.10 11.46
C ARG A 88 -9.50 1.87 12.26
N ASN A 89 -9.93 1.34 13.41
CA ASN A 89 -10.93 1.97 14.28
C ASN A 89 -10.39 3.27 14.93
N HIS A 90 -9.13 3.31 15.32
CA HIS A 90 -8.49 4.52 15.85
C HIS A 90 -8.46 5.63 14.80
N LEU A 91 -8.00 5.33 13.57
CA LEU A 91 -7.94 6.31 12.48
C LEU A 91 -9.33 6.79 12.05
N ASN A 92 -10.30 5.88 11.87
CA ASN A 92 -11.69 6.26 11.60
C ASN A 92 -12.24 7.20 12.68
N GLY A 93 -12.10 6.82 13.96
CA GLY A 93 -12.58 7.62 15.08
C GLY A 93 -11.89 8.98 15.22
N LEU A 94 -10.63 9.09 14.82
CA LEU A 94 -9.87 10.34 14.81
C LEU A 94 -10.33 11.27 13.69
N PHE A 95 -10.32 10.79 12.44
CA PHE A 95 -10.67 11.58 11.26
C PHE A 95 -12.16 11.94 11.18
N SER A 96 -13.06 11.12 11.73
CA SER A 96 -14.49 11.48 11.87
C SER A 96 -14.74 12.58 12.90
N ARG A 97 -13.79 12.87 13.79
CA ARG A 97 -13.90 13.92 14.82
C ARG A 97 -13.18 15.20 14.43
N ASP A 98 -12.14 15.11 13.61
CA ASP A 98 -11.33 16.24 13.17
C ASP A 98 -11.07 16.19 11.65
N SER A 99 -11.90 16.93 10.89
CA SER A 99 -11.74 17.05 9.43
C SER A 99 -10.45 17.79 9.06
N SER A 100 -9.98 18.72 9.90
CA SER A 100 -8.74 19.45 9.61
C SER A 100 -7.54 18.51 9.68
N LEU A 101 -7.51 17.63 10.69
CA LEU A 101 -6.48 16.60 10.82
C LEU A 101 -6.57 15.54 9.70
N ARG A 102 -7.78 15.18 9.25
CA ARG A 102 -8.00 14.33 8.05
C ARG A 102 -7.38 14.94 6.80
N GLU A 103 -7.67 16.22 6.52
CA GLU A 103 -7.15 16.94 5.35
C GLU A 103 -5.62 17.10 5.42
N GLU A 104 -5.08 17.41 6.62
CA GLU A 104 -3.64 17.49 6.83
C GLU A 104 -2.94 16.14 6.68
N PHE A 105 -3.55 15.06 7.16
CA PHE A 105 -3.06 13.69 6.95
C PHE A 105 -3.03 13.32 5.47
N LEU A 106 -4.12 13.57 4.73
CA LEU A 106 -4.20 13.28 3.28
C LEU A 106 -3.15 14.09 2.50
N ARG A 107 -2.98 15.37 2.83
CA ARG A 107 -1.93 16.23 2.24
C ARG A 107 -0.52 15.75 2.59
N GLY A 108 -0.28 15.32 3.83
CA GLY A 108 0.99 14.72 4.24
C GLY A 108 1.28 13.42 3.49
N PHE A 109 0.26 12.57 3.31
CA PHE A 109 0.37 11.30 2.59
C PHE A 109 0.65 11.51 1.09
N ALA A 110 -0.09 12.39 0.43
CA ALA A 110 0.18 12.81 -0.95
C ALA A 110 1.63 13.31 -1.12
N SER A 111 2.10 14.15 -0.18
CA SER A 111 3.48 14.66 -0.18
C SER A 111 4.52 13.54 0.01
N TYR A 112 4.21 12.55 0.85
CA TYR A 112 5.10 11.42 1.13
C TYR A 112 5.23 10.47 -0.07
N ILE A 113 4.12 10.14 -0.73
CA ILE A 113 4.08 9.27 -1.91
C ILE A 113 4.50 9.96 -3.22
N ALA A 114 4.75 11.28 -3.20
CA ALA A 114 5.36 11.97 -4.33
C ALA A 114 6.76 11.43 -4.68
N SER A 115 7.44 10.78 -3.72
CA SER A 115 8.66 10.01 -3.99
C SER A 115 8.31 8.57 -4.44
N PRO A 116 8.74 8.12 -5.64
CA PRO A 116 8.45 6.76 -6.13
C PRO A 116 8.89 5.65 -5.18
N ASN A 117 10.03 5.84 -4.49
CA ASN A 117 10.53 4.89 -3.50
C ASN A 117 9.60 4.75 -2.29
N ASN A 118 9.07 5.87 -1.78
CA ASN A 118 8.11 5.86 -0.68
C ASN A 118 6.77 5.27 -1.11
N PHE A 119 6.31 5.62 -2.32
CA PHE A 119 5.07 5.09 -2.87
C PHE A 119 5.11 3.58 -3.02
N ARG A 120 6.15 3.04 -3.65
CA ARG A 120 6.39 1.60 -3.73
C ARG A 120 6.40 0.96 -2.35
N ARG A 121 7.12 1.54 -1.37
CA ARG A 121 7.19 1.01 0.00
C ARG A 121 5.83 0.88 0.67
N VAL A 122 4.91 1.83 0.51
CA VAL A 122 3.59 1.78 1.16
C VAL A 122 2.61 0.81 0.49
N LEU A 123 2.86 0.43 -0.77
CA LEU A 123 2.11 -0.60 -1.51
C LEU A 123 2.60 -2.04 -1.23
N LEU A 124 3.88 -2.20 -0.84
CA LEU A 124 4.45 -3.50 -0.51
C LEU A 124 3.86 -4.06 0.79
N PRO A 125 3.68 -5.40 0.88
CA PRO A 125 3.18 -6.05 2.08
C PRO A 125 4.18 -5.93 3.24
N SER A 126 3.69 -5.58 4.43
CA SER A 126 4.54 -5.44 5.62
C SER A 126 4.95 -6.80 6.18
N SER A 127 6.23 -7.14 6.05
CA SER A 127 6.77 -8.41 6.55
C SER A 127 6.60 -8.54 8.06
N ARG A 128 5.89 -9.59 8.50
CA ARG A 128 5.75 -9.95 9.91
C ARG A 128 6.80 -10.99 10.28
N GLU A 129 7.87 -10.55 10.94
CA GLU A 129 8.83 -11.48 11.56
C GLU A 129 8.18 -12.22 12.74
N GLY A 130 7.61 -13.39 12.48
CA GLY A 130 7.14 -14.29 13.53
C GLY A 130 5.99 -15.21 13.14
N LEU A 131 6.30 -16.51 13.01
CA LEU A 131 5.44 -17.69 13.10
C LEU A 131 3.96 -17.54 12.67
N GLY A 132 3.66 -18.04 11.47
CA GLY A 132 2.29 -18.24 10.97
C GLY A 132 1.95 -17.34 9.80
N SER A 133 1.46 -17.94 8.71
CA SER A 133 1.07 -17.25 7.47
C SER A 133 -0.25 -16.49 7.65
N VAL A 134 -0.19 -15.36 8.35
CA VAL A 134 -1.22 -14.32 8.23
C VAL A 134 -0.86 -13.47 7.01
N ARG A 135 -1.81 -13.22 6.10
CA ARG A 135 -1.57 -12.39 4.91
C ARG A 135 -1.08 -11.01 5.37
N SER A 136 0.16 -10.68 5.02
CA SER A 136 0.77 -9.38 5.29
C SER A 136 0.11 -8.32 4.43
N GLU A 137 -0.64 -7.41 5.05
CA GLU A 137 -1.20 -6.24 4.37
C GLU A 137 -0.13 -5.17 4.14
N SER A 138 -0.32 -4.34 3.12
CA SER A 138 0.45 -3.11 2.91
C SER A 138 -0.13 -1.97 3.76
N LEU A 139 0.60 -0.85 3.90
CA LEU A 139 0.06 0.31 4.59
C LEU A 139 -1.14 0.90 3.82
N VAL A 140 -1.04 0.97 2.49
CA VAL A 140 -2.14 1.45 1.63
C VAL A 140 -3.39 0.59 1.83
N ARG A 141 -3.25 -0.74 1.86
CA ARG A 141 -4.37 -1.66 2.07
C ARG A 141 -5.08 -1.42 3.41
N VAL A 142 -4.32 -1.22 4.47
CA VAL A 142 -4.88 -0.91 5.80
C VAL A 142 -5.60 0.44 5.79
N LEU A 143 -5.03 1.46 5.14
CA LEU A 143 -5.62 2.81 5.05
C LEU A 143 -6.87 2.83 4.15
N LEU A 144 -6.93 2.04 3.08
CA LEU A 144 -8.13 1.85 2.27
C LEU A 144 -9.29 1.22 3.04
N LEU A 145 -9.02 0.56 4.18
CA LEU A 145 -10.06 0.01 5.06
C LEU A 145 -10.41 0.98 6.22
N VAL A 146 -10.04 2.25 6.08
CA VAL A 146 -10.45 3.38 6.91
C VAL A 146 -11.46 4.23 6.13
N HIS A 147 -12.75 4.01 6.38
CA HIS A 147 -13.90 4.66 5.73
C HIS A 147 -13.69 6.16 5.50
N SER A 148 -13.25 6.91 6.51
CA SER A 148 -13.13 8.37 6.44
C SER A 148 -12.11 8.91 5.42
N VAL A 149 -11.21 8.06 4.90
CA VAL A 149 -10.17 8.46 3.93
C VAL A 149 -10.15 7.58 2.67
N GLN A 150 -11.00 6.55 2.60
CA GLN A 150 -10.93 5.55 1.54
C GLN A 150 -11.04 6.17 0.14
N LEU A 151 -12.07 6.97 -0.13
CA LEU A 151 -12.31 7.50 -1.48
C LEU A 151 -11.18 8.45 -1.94
N ASP A 152 -10.69 9.31 -1.05
CA ASP A 152 -9.56 10.19 -1.34
C ASP A 152 -8.29 9.39 -1.71
N LEU A 153 -8.04 8.29 -1.00
CA LEU A 153 -6.91 7.40 -1.26
C LEU A 153 -7.09 6.60 -2.55
N LEU A 154 -8.29 6.09 -2.84
CA LEU A 154 -8.59 5.42 -4.12
C LEU A 154 -8.32 6.35 -5.31
N TYR A 155 -8.76 7.62 -5.22
CA TYR A 155 -8.49 8.61 -6.26
C TYR A 155 -7.00 8.96 -6.37
N MET A 156 -6.32 9.15 -5.25
CA MET A 156 -4.88 9.43 -5.23
C MET A 156 -4.04 8.30 -5.85
N LEU A 157 -4.47 7.04 -5.65
CA LEU A 157 -3.86 5.85 -6.27
C LEU A 157 -4.14 5.77 -7.77
N LEU A 158 -5.37 6.05 -8.20
CA LEU A 158 -5.75 6.10 -9.62
C LEU A 158 -5.06 7.26 -10.36
N GLU A 159 -4.84 8.40 -9.71
CA GLU A 159 -4.11 9.55 -10.27
C GLU A 159 -2.60 9.28 -10.35
N LYS A 160 -2.06 8.40 -9.49
CA LYS A 160 -0.69 7.91 -9.58
C LYS A 160 -0.47 6.85 -10.66
N LEU A 161 -1.50 6.06 -11.00
CA LEU A 161 -1.39 4.93 -11.92
C LEU A 161 -0.79 5.28 -13.30
N PRO A 162 -1.16 6.40 -13.97
CA PRO A 162 -0.58 6.77 -15.27
C PRO A 162 0.93 7.05 -15.26
N GLU A 163 1.53 7.41 -14.12
CA GLU A 163 2.98 7.63 -14.01
C GLU A 163 3.81 6.36 -14.28
N TYR A 164 3.17 5.18 -14.26
CA TYR A 164 3.83 3.87 -14.37
C TYR A 164 3.48 3.13 -15.68
N PHE A 165 2.72 3.75 -16.58
CA PHE A 165 2.28 3.13 -17.84
C PHE A 165 3.44 2.72 -18.78
N ASP A 166 4.46 3.57 -18.91
CA ASP A 166 5.62 3.29 -19.78
C ASP A 166 6.62 2.27 -19.19
N LEU A 167 6.49 1.95 -17.90
CA LEU A 167 7.32 0.96 -17.21
C LEU A 167 6.78 -0.47 -17.34
N TYR A 168 5.55 -0.62 -17.84
CA TYR A 168 4.94 -1.93 -18.06
C TYR A 168 5.65 -2.64 -19.24
N PRO A 169 6.05 -3.93 -19.10
CA PRO A 169 6.76 -4.65 -20.16
C PRO A 169 5.95 -4.71 -21.46
N ARG A 170 6.41 -4.01 -22.49
CA ARG A 170 5.71 -3.88 -23.79
C ARG A 170 5.41 -5.22 -24.46
N ASP A 171 6.26 -6.22 -24.22
CA ASP A 171 6.16 -7.56 -24.84
C ASP A 171 5.60 -8.64 -23.89
N GLY A 172 5.16 -8.28 -22.68
CA GLY A 172 4.58 -9.23 -21.71
C GLY A 172 5.55 -10.26 -21.10
N VAL A 173 6.80 -10.33 -21.57
CA VAL A 173 7.85 -11.23 -21.05
C VAL A 173 8.46 -10.69 -19.74
N CYS A 174 7.67 -10.69 -18.67
CA CYS A 174 8.22 -10.86 -17.34
C CYS A 174 8.12 -12.34 -16.97
N GLU A 175 9.25 -13.05 -17.06
CA GLU A 175 9.42 -14.33 -16.35
C GLU A 175 8.96 -14.14 -14.89
N PRO A 176 8.06 -15.00 -14.36
CA PRO A 176 7.41 -14.81 -13.06
C PRO A 176 8.34 -15.16 -11.90
N SER A 177 9.51 -14.51 -11.87
CA SER A 177 10.33 -14.38 -10.67
C SER A 177 9.64 -13.44 -9.69
N SER A 178 9.59 -13.82 -8.41
CA SER A 178 8.92 -13.05 -7.34
C SER A 178 9.50 -11.65 -7.13
N SER A 179 10.68 -11.36 -7.69
CA SER A 179 11.27 -10.02 -7.77
C SER A 179 10.45 -9.07 -8.66
N CYS A 180 10.05 -9.50 -9.87
CA CYS A 180 9.44 -8.59 -10.86
C CYS A 180 8.09 -8.03 -10.39
N LEU A 181 7.24 -8.85 -9.75
CA LEU A 181 5.94 -8.43 -9.23
C LEU A 181 6.03 -7.38 -8.11
N ASN A 182 7.16 -7.35 -7.39
CA ASN A 182 7.40 -6.37 -6.33
C ASN A 182 8.04 -5.07 -6.85
N GLU A 183 8.45 -5.01 -8.12
CA GLU A 183 8.95 -3.80 -8.80
C GLU A 183 7.88 -3.18 -9.73
N ASP A 184 6.90 -3.96 -10.20
CA ASP A 184 5.76 -3.48 -11.01
C ASP A 184 4.78 -2.66 -10.16
N VAL A 185 5.04 -1.36 -10.06
CA VAL A 185 4.23 -0.43 -9.26
C VAL A 185 2.79 -0.31 -9.78
N ALA A 186 2.56 -0.44 -11.09
CA ALA A 186 1.21 -0.40 -11.65
C ALA A 186 0.35 -1.58 -11.13
N ARG A 187 0.90 -2.80 -11.17
CA ARG A 187 0.25 -3.97 -10.54
C ARG A 187 0.14 -3.84 -9.03
N LEU A 188 1.17 -3.31 -8.36
CA LEU A 188 1.10 -3.07 -6.92
C LEU A 188 -0.06 -2.11 -6.55
N ILE A 189 -0.38 -1.10 -7.37
CA ILE A 189 -1.57 -0.26 -7.16
C ILE A 189 -2.86 -1.08 -7.30
N LEU A 190 -3.03 -1.80 -8.42
CA LEU A 190 -4.25 -2.56 -8.72
C LEU A 190 -4.56 -3.62 -7.66
N ASN A 191 -3.51 -4.30 -7.16
CA ASN A 191 -3.62 -5.28 -6.07
C ASN A 191 -4.15 -4.70 -4.74
N GLN A 192 -4.13 -3.37 -4.54
CA GLN A 192 -4.72 -2.77 -3.34
C GLN A 192 -6.25 -2.71 -3.41
N PHE A 193 -6.81 -2.63 -4.62
CA PHE A 193 -8.26 -2.48 -4.85
C PHE A 193 -9.03 -3.81 -4.81
N GLN A 194 -8.38 -4.91 -5.19
CA GLN A 194 -9.02 -6.24 -5.24
C GLN A 194 -9.51 -6.70 -3.86
N TRP A 195 -10.72 -7.27 -3.81
CA TRP A 195 -11.37 -7.84 -2.63
C TRP A 195 -11.38 -6.91 -1.40
N LEU A 196 -11.62 -5.60 -1.58
CA LEU A 196 -11.85 -4.69 -0.45
C LEU A 196 -13.10 -5.13 0.34
N ASP A 197 -13.05 -5.10 1.67
CA ASP A 197 -14.17 -5.51 2.54
C ASP A 197 -15.43 -4.66 2.31
N PHE A 198 -15.26 -3.41 1.87
CA PHE A 198 -16.31 -2.46 1.51
C PHE A 198 -15.76 -1.36 0.60
N LEU A 199 -16.65 -0.71 -0.15
CA LEU A 199 -16.43 0.55 -0.85
C LEU A 199 -17.42 1.59 -0.31
N VAL A 200 -16.94 2.77 0.10
CA VAL A 200 -17.76 3.87 0.65
C VAL A 200 -18.64 4.50 -0.44
N ASP A 201 -18.05 4.69 -1.62
CA ASP A 201 -18.73 5.18 -2.82
C ASP A 201 -18.23 4.35 -4.01
N SER A 202 -18.91 3.23 -4.26
CA SER A 202 -18.50 2.30 -5.32
C SER A 202 -18.82 2.83 -6.72
N GLU A 203 -19.82 3.70 -6.85
CA GLU A 203 -20.19 4.33 -8.12
C GLU A 203 -19.13 5.33 -8.57
N ALA A 204 -18.77 6.29 -7.71
CA ALA A 204 -17.76 7.29 -8.04
C ALA A 204 -16.36 6.66 -8.22
N PHE A 205 -16.03 5.61 -7.44
CA PHE A 205 -14.82 4.81 -7.68
C PHE A 205 -14.85 4.07 -9.02
N ALA A 206 -15.94 3.39 -9.36
CA ALA A 206 -16.08 2.68 -10.63
C ALA A 206 -15.93 3.62 -11.82
N GLU A 207 -16.58 4.80 -11.80
CA GLU A 207 -16.43 5.81 -12.85
C GLU A 207 -14.97 6.28 -13.00
N LYS A 208 -14.29 6.64 -11.90
CA LYS A 208 -12.89 7.08 -11.92
C LYS A 208 -11.94 5.97 -12.42
N LEU A 209 -12.19 4.72 -12.04
CA LEU A 209 -11.42 3.56 -12.50
C LEU A 209 -11.62 3.31 -14.00
N LEU A 210 -12.86 3.38 -14.49
CA LEU A 210 -13.18 3.20 -15.92
C LEU A 210 -12.63 4.37 -16.78
N GLN A 211 -12.59 5.59 -16.24
CA GLN A 211 -11.89 6.72 -16.86
C GLN A 211 -10.38 6.46 -16.95
N ALA A 212 -9.73 6.02 -15.88
CA ALA A 212 -8.30 5.66 -15.89
C ALA A 212 -8.01 4.48 -16.84
N LEU A 213 -8.94 3.53 -16.97
CA LEU A 213 -8.84 2.40 -17.88
C LEU A 213 -8.87 2.83 -19.35
N SER A 214 -9.62 3.87 -19.71
CA SER A 214 -9.72 4.33 -21.12
C SER A 214 -8.35 4.67 -21.72
N ILE A 215 -7.50 5.37 -20.96
CA ILE A 215 -6.14 5.80 -21.32
C ILE A 215 -5.05 4.75 -21.04
N CYS A 216 -5.41 3.60 -20.47
CA CYS A 216 -4.46 2.58 -20.04
C CYS A 216 -3.82 1.83 -21.23
N PRO A 217 -2.50 1.53 -21.20
CA PRO A 217 -1.84 0.68 -22.20
C PRO A 217 -2.53 -0.67 -22.35
N LEU A 218 -2.63 -1.17 -23.58
CA LEU A 218 -3.43 -2.36 -23.90
C LEU A 218 -3.14 -3.61 -23.01
N PRO A 219 -1.88 -3.98 -22.69
CA PRO A 219 -1.62 -5.13 -21.82
C PRO A 219 -2.19 -4.96 -20.41
N LEU A 220 -2.00 -3.78 -19.80
CA LEU A 220 -2.50 -3.45 -18.47
C LEU A 220 -4.03 -3.26 -18.48
N LYS A 221 -4.58 -2.69 -19.55
CA LYS A 221 -6.04 -2.57 -19.78
C LYS A 221 -6.71 -3.94 -19.74
N LYS A 222 -6.14 -4.94 -20.41
CA LYS A 222 -6.64 -6.33 -20.39
C LYS A 222 -6.59 -6.97 -19.00
N GLU A 223 -5.52 -6.73 -18.24
CA GLU A 223 -5.36 -7.23 -16.86
C GLU A 223 -6.37 -6.59 -15.89
N ILE A 224 -6.60 -5.28 -16.01
CA ILE A 224 -7.64 -4.58 -15.22
C ILE A 224 -9.02 -5.12 -15.56
N ILE A 225 -9.39 -5.24 -16.84
CA ILE A 225 -10.71 -5.74 -17.26
C ILE A 225 -11.01 -7.12 -16.68
N GLY A 226 -10.03 -8.03 -16.73
CA GLY A 226 -10.16 -9.37 -16.17
C GLY A 226 -10.28 -9.43 -14.64
N SER A 227 -9.91 -8.35 -13.93
CA SER A 227 -10.00 -8.24 -12.46
C SER A 227 -11.05 -7.23 -11.97
N LEU A 228 -11.90 -6.70 -12.86
CA LEU A 228 -13.01 -5.81 -12.48
C LEU A 228 -14.01 -6.44 -11.48
N PRO A 229 -14.39 -7.73 -11.58
CA PRO A 229 -15.28 -8.36 -10.61
C PRO A 229 -14.72 -8.31 -9.18
N GLU A 230 -13.41 -8.55 -9.03
CA GLU A 230 -12.72 -8.49 -7.74
C GLU A 230 -12.51 -7.06 -7.22
N ILE A 231 -12.48 -6.06 -8.11
CA ILE A 231 -12.21 -4.65 -7.74
C ILE A 231 -13.49 -3.88 -7.38
N ILE A 232 -14.55 -4.04 -8.18
CA ILE A 232 -15.79 -3.25 -8.05
C ILE A 232 -16.90 -4.05 -7.34
N GLY A 233 -16.92 -5.38 -7.53
CA GLY A 233 -18.05 -6.21 -7.16
C GLY A 233 -19.33 -5.87 -7.91
N ASP A 234 -20.46 -6.38 -7.41
CA ASP A 234 -21.72 -6.43 -8.15
C ASP A 234 -22.50 -5.10 -8.20
N GLN A 235 -22.11 -4.10 -7.39
CA GLN A 235 -22.92 -2.91 -7.15
C GLN A 235 -23.07 -2.00 -8.38
N ASN A 236 -22.11 -2.04 -9.31
CA ASN A 236 -22.03 -1.09 -10.44
C ASN A 236 -22.05 -1.79 -11.81
N ASN A 237 -22.61 -3.01 -11.89
CA ASN A 237 -22.64 -3.84 -13.10
C ASN A 237 -23.19 -3.10 -14.34
N LYS A 238 -24.17 -2.20 -14.18
CA LYS A 238 -24.72 -1.39 -15.30
C LYS A 238 -23.69 -0.43 -15.90
N THR A 239 -22.96 0.29 -15.04
CA THR A 239 -21.90 1.24 -15.44
C THR A 239 -20.74 0.47 -16.09
N VAL A 240 -20.32 -0.63 -15.47
CA VAL A 240 -19.25 -1.51 -15.98
C VAL A 240 -19.61 -2.07 -17.37
N ILE A 241 -20.79 -2.64 -17.56
CA ILE A 241 -21.24 -3.15 -18.87
C ILE A 241 -21.26 -2.04 -19.92
N SER A 242 -21.82 -0.87 -19.59
CA SER A 242 -21.92 0.26 -20.54
C SER A 242 -20.55 0.75 -20.99
N SER A 243 -19.59 0.92 -20.06
CA SER A 243 -18.24 1.37 -20.38
C SER A 243 -17.40 0.29 -21.09
N LEU A 244 -17.53 -0.98 -20.71
CA LEU A 244 -16.86 -2.08 -21.42
C LEU A 244 -17.41 -2.28 -22.83
N GLN A 245 -18.72 -2.11 -23.04
CA GLN A 245 -19.32 -2.08 -24.37
C GLN A 245 -18.74 -0.95 -25.23
N GLN A 246 -18.61 0.27 -24.69
CA GLN A 246 -18.00 1.38 -25.43
C GLN A 246 -16.53 1.09 -25.78
N MET A 247 -15.71 0.68 -24.80
CA MET A 247 -14.30 0.36 -25.04
C MET A 247 -14.12 -0.78 -26.06
N LEU A 248 -15.05 -1.74 -26.10
CA LEU A 248 -15.04 -2.85 -27.05
C LEU A 248 -15.42 -2.41 -28.48
N GLN A 249 -16.22 -1.35 -28.63
CA GLN A 249 -16.51 -0.72 -29.93
C GLN A 249 -15.31 0.09 -30.44
N GLU A 250 -14.49 0.65 -29.53
CA GLU A 250 -13.27 1.40 -29.86
C GLU A 250 -12.08 0.49 -30.19
N ASP A 251 -11.91 -0.62 -29.47
CA ASP A 251 -10.85 -1.61 -29.67
C ASP A 251 -11.39 -3.03 -29.46
N SER A 252 -11.52 -3.81 -30.53
CA SER A 252 -12.01 -5.19 -30.45
C SER A 252 -11.00 -6.17 -29.81
N SER A 253 -9.73 -5.77 -29.63
CA SER A 253 -8.68 -6.66 -29.12
C SER A 253 -8.85 -7.04 -27.65
N ILE A 254 -9.70 -6.33 -26.89
CA ILE A 254 -10.06 -6.65 -25.50
C ILE A 254 -11.23 -7.63 -25.36
N ILE A 255 -11.86 -8.10 -26.46
CA ILE A 255 -13.07 -8.95 -26.45
C ILE A 255 -12.99 -10.13 -25.48
N VAL A 256 -11.86 -10.85 -25.46
CA VAL A 256 -11.68 -12.04 -24.60
C VAL A 256 -11.70 -11.67 -23.12
N ASN A 257 -11.06 -10.56 -22.75
CA ASN A 257 -11.03 -10.07 -21.37
C ASN A 257 -12.40 -9.54 -20.93
N VAL A 258 -13.12 -8.85 -21.83
CA VAL A 258 -14.49 -8.36 -21.56
C VAL A 258 -15.46 -9.54 -21.36
N LEU A 259 -15.35 -10.59 -22.18
CA LEU A 259 -16.14 -11.83 -22.05
C LEU A 259 -15.89 -12.55 -20.71
N ASP A 260 -14.63 -12.70 -20.33
CA ASP A 260 -14.23 -13.32 -19.06
C ASP A 260 -14.74 -12.51 -17.87
N SER A 261 -14.57 -11.18 -17.91
CA SER A 261 -15.11 -10.25 -16.92
C SER A 261 -16.63 -10.39 -16.76
N PHE A 262 -17.41 -10.34 -17.86
CA PHE A 262 -18.87 -10.53 -17.82
C PHE A 262 -19.30 -11.90 -17.30
N SER A 263 -18.50 -12.94 -17.53
CA SER A 263 -18.79 -14.30 -17.04
C SER A 263 -18.60 -14.44 -15.52
N ASN A 264 -17.79 -13.55 -14.93
CA ASN A 264 -17.47 -13.51 -13.51
C ASN A 264 -18.26 -12.45 -12.72
N LEU A 265 -19.01 -11.56 -13.38
CA LEU A 265 -19.94 -10.62 -12.73
C LEU A 265 -21.28 -11.28 -12.41
N ASN A 266 -21.87 -10.97 -11.25
CA ASN A 266 -23.20 -11.44 -10.85
C ASN A 266 -24.31 -10.60 -11.51
N LEU A 267 -24.56 -10.87 -12.79
CA LEU A 267 -25.52 -10.11 -13.60
C LEU A 267 -26.98 -10.54 -13.34
N ASP A 268 -27.88 -9.56 -13.22
CA ASP A 268 -29.32 -9.83 -13.27
C ASP A 268 -29.78 -10.28 -14.68
N ASN A 269 -30.97 -10.87 -14.80
CA ASN A 269 -31.47 -11.39 -16.09
C ASN A 269 -31.51 -10.33 -17.21
N LEU A 270 -31.81 -9.06 -16.88
CA LEU A 270 -31.87 -7.98 -17.88
C LEU A 270 -30.47 -7.58 -18.36
N LEU A 271 -29.47 -7.69 -17.50
CA LEU A 271 -28.07 -7.46 -17.85
C LEU A 271 -27.46 -8.66 -18.60
N GLN A 272 -27.85 -9.89 -18.24
CA GLN A 272 -27.49 -11.09 -19.01
C GLN A 272 -28.04 -11.03 -20.44
N ASP A 273 -29.30 -10.64 -20.62
CA ASP A 273 -29.90 -10.46 -21.95
C ASP A 273 -29.17 -9.37 -22.77
N GLN A 274 -28.82 -8.25 -22.14
CA GLN A 274 -28.04 -7.17 -22.78
C GLN A 274 -26.65 -7.66 -23.23
N VAL A 275 -25.93 -8.37 -22.36
CA VAL A 275 -24.63 -8.97 -22.71
C VAL A 275 -24.82 -9.98 -23.84
N ALA A 276 -25.80 -10.88 -23.78
CA ALA A 276 -26.06 -11.85 -24.84
C ALA A 276 -26.33 -11.18 -26.21
N ILE A 277 -27.12 -10.10 -26.25
CA ILE A 277 -27.36 -9.31 -27.46
C ILE A 277 -26.05 -8.67 -27.96
N LEU A 278 -25.27 -8.06 -27.07
CA LEU A 278 -23.96 -7.47 -27.39
C LEU A 278 -23.04 -8.49 -28.07
N LEU A 279 -22.94 -9.70 -27.51
CA LEU A 279 -22.10 -10.77 -28.07
C LEU A 279 -22.59 -11.22 -29.45
N VAL A 280 -23.91 -11.40 -29.63
CA VAL A 280 -24.48 -11.76 -30.93
C VAL A 280 -24.23 -10.70 -32.00
N VAL A 281 -24.15 -9.42 -31.63
CA VAL A 281 -23.77 -8.34 -32.55
C VAL A 281 -22.28 -8.41 -32.89
N PHE A 282 -21.40 -8.53 -31.89
CA PHE A 282 -19.95 -8.56 -32.09
C PHE A 282 -19.45 -9.80 -32.87
N PHE A 283 -20.05 -10.98 -32.67
CA PHE A 283 -19.69 -12.21 -33.39
C PHE A 283 -20.35 -12.36 -34.78
N LYS A 284 -21.16 -11.38 -35.21
CA LYS A 284 -21.75 -11.33 -36.57
C LYS A 284 -21.07 -10.35 -37.52
N LEU A 285 -20.08 -9.62 -37.03
CA LEU A 285 -19.22 -8.67 -37.78
C LEU A 285 -17.89 -9.35 -38.16
#